data_AF-A0AAD4CKZ4-F1
#
_entry.id   AF-A0AAD4CKZ4-F1
#
_cell.length_a   1.000
_cell.length_b   1.000
_cell.length_c   1.000
_cell.angle_alpha   90.00
_cell.angle_beta   90.00
_cell.angle_gamma   90.00
#
_symmetry.space_group_name_H-M   'P 1'
#
loop_
_entity.id
_entity.type
_entity.pdbx_description
1 polymer ?
#
loop_
_entity_poly.entity_id
_entity_poly.type
_entity_poly.pdbx_seq_one_letter_code
_entity_poly.pdbx_strand_id
1 'polypeptide(L)'
;MPIEKTGRMCIINFRRCDGKQPECSQCCLTSRRCPGYPTAWEFVPQEKGKRNKKRIAADSSHTDTPLNRSPPSSAIVDLIIQSYIPQEELPSLKNPSDDLRSRICGSWVGVLPDLNRHPGSDPVLLTAVDALATSIMSLQPPQELAYIESAQSYLTAIQTLRKDLHVAHRSCDSEVLAAIMCLSLAELMFPESDDGLSMHVNAVACILQSHGPGRYQAGTLHKLFIGFRPLLMIHAIQARKAIFLAAHSWTSIPFAFFSPSPMQSLLNQVATLPSLLERIDRLPDRESMSFGPEVNDIFESLVDILHRLDKWESALHSDTATPLYWDRDENRDLCFTKVAIWFPNITMANVFTHIWTFRGVALFEMERLIDIFPRLRIDYSTILTDLHFDHVRSTVAEYSQKICQSMEYLMQDEMRLFGPASTLLPLQMAYRAFTSDPVKNEEGVHFIDDIVAGLVKKGLRSVPVLIFEKNPLLWRGGETAVHSTPRAPE
;
A
#
# COMPACT_ATOMS: atom_id res chain seq x y z
N MET A 1 17.42 11.77 -40.76
CA MET A 1 16.53 12.38 -39.75
C MET A 1 15.93 11.27 -38.92
N PRO A 2 16.29 11.14 -37.63
CA PRO A 2 15.85 10.03 -36.80
C PRO A 2 14.48 10.38 -36.19
N ILE A 3 13.50 9.51 -36.38
CA ILE A 3 12.19 9.60 -35.73
C ILE A 3 12.35 8.97 -34.34
N GLU A 4 12.25 9.79 -33.30
CA GLU A 4 12.17 9.36 -31.90
C GLU A 4 10.96 8.44 -31.72
N LYS A 5 11.22 7.19 -31.30
CA LYS A 5 10.20 6.18 -31.04
C LYS A 5 9.59 6.37 -29.66
N THR A 6 8.60 7.24 -29.54
CA THR A 6 7.61 7.13 -28.45
C THR A 6 6.78 5.86 -28.70
N GLY A 7 6.98 4.83 -27.88
CA GLY A 7 6.40 3.51 -28.09
C GLY A 7 4.90 3.47 -27.84
N ARG A 8 4.08 3.80 -28.85
CA ARG A 8 2.64 3.55 -28.79
C ARG A 8 2.36 2.05 -28.94
N MET A 9 1.34 1.53 -28.26
CA MET A 9 0.91 0.14 -28.40
C MET A 9 -0.01 -0.01 -29.61
N CYS A 10 0.15 -1.09 -30.38
CA CYS A 10 -0.75 -1.43 -31.48
C CYS A 10 -2.07 -1.94 -30.91
N ILE A 11 -3.18 -1.25 -31.18
CA ILE A 11 -4.51 -1.58 -30.65
C ILE A 11 -4.98 -2.98 -31.07
N ILE A 12 -4.57 -3.45 -32.25
CA ILE A 12 -5.00 -4.74 -32.81
C ILE A 12 -4.19 -5.93 -32.26
N ASN A 13 -2.91 -5.70 -31.93
CA ASN A 13 -1.98 -6.78 -31.58
C ASN A 13 -1.45 -6.69 -30.15
N PHE A 14 -1.76 -5.63 -29.39
CA PHE A 14 -1.29 -5.37 -28.03
C PHE A 14 0.24 -5.51 -27.87
N ARG A 15 0.98 -5.17 -28.93
CA ARG A 15 2.45 -5.16 -29.00
C ARG A 15 2.92 -3.79 -29.46
N ARG A 16 4.22 -3.50 -29.29
CA ARG A 16 4.82 -2.21 -29.66
C ARG A 16 4.54 -1.86 -31.14
N CYS A 17 3.90 -0.72 -31.38
CA CYS A 17 3.61 -0.19 -32.71
C CYS A 17 4.83 0.59 -33.22
N ASP A 18 5.18 0.41 -34.49
CA ASP A 18 6.30 1.11 -35.14
C ASP A 18 5.89 2.45 -35.78
N GLY A 19 4.60 2.80 -35.75
CA GLY A 19 4.11 4.11 -36.18
C GLY A 19 4.14 4.37 -37.69
N LYS A 20 4.46 3.36 -38.52
CA LYS A 20 4.47 3.51 -39.98
C LYS A 20 3.07 3.81 -40.51
N GLN A 21 2.97 4.74 -41.45
CA GLN A 21 1.75 5.08 -42.20
C GLN A 21 1.81 4.50 -43.62
N PRO A 22 0.69 4.04 -44.21
CA PRO A 22 -0.68 4.07 -43.67
C PRO A 22 -0.99 2.96 -42.64
N GLU A 23 -0.23 1.87 -42.62
CA GLU A 23 -0.40 0.75 -41.68
C GLU A 23 0.92 0.41 -40.96
N CYS A 24 0.83 0.00 -39.69
CA CYS A 24 1.99 -0.44 -38.92
C CYS A 24 2.51 -1.80 -39.40
N SER A 25 3.82 -2.07 -39.26
CA SER A 25 4.41 -3.33 -39.75
C SER A 25 3.80 -4.57 -39.08
N GLN A 26 3.32 -4.45 -37.84
CA GLN A 26 2.68 -5.55 -37.11
C GLN A 26 1.32 -5.95 -37.72
N CYS A 27 0.53 -4.97 -38.18
CA CYS A 27 -0.73 -5.21 -38.86
C CYS A 27 -0.52 -5.84 -40.24
N CYS A 28 0.48 -5.36 -41.00
CA CYS A 28 0.82 -5.93 -42.30
C CYS A 28 1.29 -7.39 -42.19
N LEU A 29 2.15 -7.72 -41.22
CA LEU A 29 2.66 -9.08 -41.04
C LEU A 29 1.59 -10.08 -40.59
N THR A 30 0.57 -9.61 -39.88
CA THR A 30 -0.53 -10.45 -39.38
C THR A 30 -1.73 -10.48 -40.32
N SER A 31 -1.65 -9.83 -41.48
CA SER A 31 -2.76 -9.66 -42.43
C SER A 31 -4.03 -9.10 -41.79
N ARG A 32 -3.89 -8.24 -40.76
CA ARG A 32 -4.99 -7.58 -40.07
C ARG A 32 -5.06 -6.11 -40.49
N ARG A 33 -6.27 -5.60 -40.76
CA ARG A 33 -6.48 -4.22 -41.21
C ARG A 33 -6.16 -3.22 -40.09
N CYS A 34 -5.22 -2.32 -40.33
CA CYS A 34 -4.86 -1.30 -39.35
C CYS A 34 -5.92 -0.18 -39.34
N PRO A 35 -6.46 0.24 -38.18
CA PRO A 35 -7.49 1.30 -38.12
C PRO A 35 -6.95 2.70 -38.46
N GLY A 36 -5.66 2.82 -38.79
CA GLY A 36 -4.99 4.10 -38.98
C GLY A 36 -4.64 4.78 -37.66
N TYR A 37 -4.02 5.96 -37.75
CA TYR A 37 -3.67 6.78 -36.58
C TYR A 37 -4.60 7.99 -36.54
N PRO A 38 -5.12 8.40 -35.37
CA PRO A 38 -5.97 9.57 -35.26
C PRO A 38 -5.23 10.81 -35.76
N THR A 39 -5.74 11.43 -36.82
CA THR A 39 -5.25 12.70 -37.35
C THR A 39 -6.09 13.81 -36.76
N ALA A 40 -5.55 14.48 -35.74
CA ALA A 40 -6.10 15.65 -35.05
C ALA A 40 -7.23 15.40 -34.04
N TRP A 41 -7.11 16.06 -32.89
CA TRP A 41 -8.14 16.17 -31.87
C TRP A 41 -9.23 17.12 -32.38
N GLU A 42 -10.44 16.61 -32.57
CA GLU A 42 -11.60 17.44 -32.91
C GLU A 42 -12.39 17.73 -31.63
N PHE A 43 -12.30 18.97 -31.13
CA PHE A 43 -13.16 19.46 -30.06
C PHE A 43 -14.58 19.62 -30.60
N VAL A 44 -15.55 18.87 -30.05
CA VAL A 44 -16.98 19.03 -30.37
C VAL A 44 -17.64 19.86 -29.27
N PRO A 45 -18.02 21.13 -29.51
CA PRO A 45 -18.78 21.92 -28.55
C PRO A 45 -20.23 21.43 -28.53
N GLN A 46 -20.76 21.12 -27.35
CA GLN A 46 -22.18 20.79 -27.19
C GLN A 46 -23.03 22.07 -27.22
N GLU A 47 -23.60 22.40 -28.38
CA GLU A 47 -24.52 23.54 -28.52
C GLU A 47 -25.87 23.29 -27.84
N LYS A 48 -26.33 24.30 -27.08
CA LYS A 48 -27.68 24.37 -26.49
C LYS A 48 -28.66 25.04 -27.47
N GLY A 49 -29.74 24.32 -27.82
CA GLY A 49 -30.99 24.85 -28.44
C GLY A 49 -31.21 24.36 -29.89
N LYS A 50 -32.40 23.97 -30.37
CA LYS A 50 -33.77 24.42 -30.09
C LYS A 50 -34.76 23.27 -30.40
N ARG A 51 -35.67 22.96 -29.47
CA ARG A 51 -36.78 22.02 -29.69
C ARG A 51 -37.93 22.73 -30.43
N ASN A 52 -38.34 22.18 -31.56
CA ASN A 52 -39.44 22.70 -32.38
C ASN A 52 -40.79 22.53 -31.67
N LYS A 53 -41.61 23.61 -31.68
CA LYS A 53 -42.97 23.64 -31.15
C LYS A 53 -43.89 22.71 -31.95
N LYS A 54 -44.52 21.73 -31.30
CA LYS A 54 -45.85 21.23 -31.68
C LYS A 54 -46.73 21.11 -30.43
N ARG A 55 -47.84 21.85 -30.44
CA ARG A 55 -48.92 21.82 -29.45
C ARG A 55 -49.66 20.49 -29.59
N ILE A 56 -49.79 19.75 -28.49
CA ILE A 56 -50.97 18.93 -28.19
C ILE A 56 -51.26 19.13 -26.70
N ALA A 57 -52.48 19.57 -26.41
CA ALA A 57 -53.01 19.74 -25.07
C ALA A 57 -53.77 18.47 -24.65
N ALA A 58 -53.53 17.98 -23.44
CA ALA A 58 -54.53 17.33 -22.58
C ALA A 58 -53.87 16.90 -21.25
N ASP A 59 -54.26 17.61 -20.19
CA ASP A 59 -54.66 17.15 -18.86
C ASP A 59 -54.11 15.81 -18.30
N SER A 60 -53.35 15.88 -17.20
CA SER A 60 -53.54 15.03 -16.01
C SER A 60 -52.49 15.34 -14.94
N SER A 61 -53.00 15.59 -13.75
CA SER A 61 -52.30 15.80 -12.48
C SER A 61 -51.53 14.55 -12.02
N HIS A 62 -50.21 14.62 -11.83
CA HIS A 62 -49.47 13.69 -10.96
C HIS A 62 -48.21 14.33 -10.37
N THR A 63 -48.30 14.58 -9.06
CA THR A 63 -47.25 14.57 -8.02
C THR A 63 -45.78 14.47 -8.45
N ASP A 64 -45.05 15.57 -8.27
CA ASP A 64 -43.58 15.61 -8.26
C ASP A 64 -43.02 14.69 -7.18
N THR A 65 -42.20 13.71 -7.59
CA THR A 65 -41.30 12.96 -6.70
C THR A 65 -39.87 13.27 -7.14
N PRO A 66 -39.01 13.87 -6.30
CA PRO A 66 -37.61 14.06 -6.67
C PRO A 66 -36.82 12.77 -6.39
N LEU A 67 -36.56 11.99 -7.44
CA LEU A 67 -35.46 11.01 -7.47
C LEU A 67 -34.14 11.77 -7.71
N ASN A 68 -33.52 12.24 -6.62
CA ASN A 68 -32.06 12.30 -6.49
C ASN A 68 -31.72 12.62 -5.03
N ARG A 69 -31.81 11.62 -4.15
CA ARG A 69 -31.30 11.74 -2.78
C ARG A 69 -29.97 11.03 -2.74
N SER A 70 -28.89 11.79 -2.64
CA SER A 70 -27.61 11.29 -2.13
C SER A 70 -27.90 10.47 -0.87
N PRO A 71 -27.30 9.28 -0.69
CA PRO A 71 -27.49 8.51 0.53
C PRO A 71 -27.12 9.39 1.74
N PRO A 72 -27.83 9.25 2.87
CA PRO A 72 -27.47 9.99 4.08
C PRO A 72 -26.02 9.66 4.47
N SER A 73 -25.26 10.65 4.93
CA SER A 73 -23.83 10.51 5.30
C SER A 73 -23.55 9.29 6.20
N SER A 74 -24.49 8.92 7.07
CA SER A 74 -24.39 7.70 7.89
C SER A 74 -24.33 6.40 7.08
N ALA A 75 -25.11 6.27 5.99
CA ALA A 75 -25.13 5.09 5.15
C ALA A 75 -23.81 4.93 4.35
N ILE A 76 -23.18 6.05 3.99
CA ILE A 76 -21.88 6.07 3.30
C ILE A 76 -20.78 5.57 4.24
N VAL A 77 -20.75 6.05 5.48
CA VAL A 77 -19.80 5.60 6.50
C VAL A 77 -20.00 4.11 6.83
N ASP A 78 -21.24 3.66 6.96
CA ASP A 78 -21.56 2.25 7.21
C ASP A 78 -21.05 1.34 6.08
N LEU A 79 -21.15 1.79 4.81
CA LEU A 79 -20.57 1.07 3.68
C LEU A 79 -19.06 0.91 3.83
N ILE A 80 -18.34 2.00 4.13
CA ILE A 80 -16.87 1.95 4.29
C ILE A 80 -16.49 0.97 5.40
N ILE A 81 -17.17 1.03 6.55
CA ILE A 81 -16.91 0.10 7.67
C ILE A 81 -17.10 -1.35 7.22
N GLN A 82 -18.21 -1.66 6.55
CA GLN A 82 -18.52 -3.03 6.10
C GLN A 82 -17.60 -3.52 4.97
N SER A 83 -17.11 -2.61 4.13
CA SER A 83 -16.23 -2.94 3.00
C SER A 83 -14.76 -3.00 3.39
N TYR A 84 -14.34 -2.38 4.50
CA TYR A 84 -12.95 -2.35 4.91
C TYR A 84 -12.62 -3.31 6.06
N ILE A 85 -13.44 -3.33 7.12
CA ILE A 85 -13.11 -4.04 8.36
C ILE A 85 -13.38 -5.54 8.21
N PRO A 86 -12.42 -6.43 8.59
CA PRO A 86 -12.63 -7.86 8.62
C PRO A 86 -13.86 -8.26 9.44
N GLN A 87 -14.58 -9.28 8.98
CA GLN A 87 -15.88 -9.66 9.55
C GLN A 87 -15.82 -9.98 11.05
N GLU A 88 -14.74 -10.63 11.48
CA GLU A 88 -14.50 -11.00 12.89
C GLU A 88 -14.27 -9.79 13.81
N GLU A 89 -13.84 -8.65 13.27
CA GLU A 89 -13.52 -7.44 14.06
C GLU A 89 -14.66 -6.40 14.07
N LEU A 90 -15.71 -6.58 13.26
CA LEU A 90 -16.90 -5.73 13.27
C LEU A 90 -17.58 -5.62 14.65
N PRO A 91 -17.73 -6.71 15.45
CA PRO A 91 -18.31 -6.63 16.79
C PRO A 91 -17.47 -5.78 17.75
N SER A 92 -16.13 -5.90 17.69
CA SER A 92 -15.18 -5.13 18.51
C SER A 92 -15.35 -3.62 18.28
N LEU A 93 -15.68 -3.20 17.06
CA LEU A 93 -15.86 -1.80 16.68
C LEU A 93 -17.15 -1.18 17.26
N LYS A 94 -18.17 -2.00 17.56
CA LYS A 94 -19.49 -1.55 18.06
C LYS A 94 -19.56 -1.45 19.58
N ASN A 95 -18.60 -2.04 20.30
CA ASN A 95 -18.58 -2.10 21.76
C ASN A 95 -17.50 -1.16 22.33
N PRO A 96 -17.83 0.08 22.73
CA PRO A 96 -16.85 1.05 23.23
C PRO A 96 -16.19 0.66 24.56
N SER A 97 -16.71 -0.35 25.27
CA SER A 97 -16.04 -0.91 26.46
C SER A 97 -14.81 -1.76 26.12
N ASP A 98 -14.63 -2.15 24.86
CA ASP A 98 -13.49 -2.95 24.36
C ASP A 98 -12.43 -2.08 23.65
N ASP A 99 -12.52 -0.74 23.77
CA ASP A 99 -11.58 0.23 23.17
C ASP A 99 -10.13 0.04 23.67
N LEU A 100 -9.97 -0.70 24.77
CA LEU A 100 -8.69 -1.15 25.34
C LEU A 100 -8.00 -2.26 24.51
N ARG A 101 -8.67 -2.84 23.51
CA ARG A 101 -8.21 -4.04 22.79
C ARG A 101 -8.38 -3.93 21.28
N SER A 102 -8.22 -2.75 20.70
CA SER A 102 -8.18 -2.66 19.25
C SER A 102 -7.00 -3.46 18.69
N ARG A 103 -7.29 -4.66 18.17
CA ARG A 103 -6.27 -5.64 17.75
C ARG A 103 -5.62 -5.27 16.42
N ILE A 104 -6.37 -4.61 15.54
CA ILE A 104 -5.94 -4.29 14.18
C ILE A 104 -5.68 -2.80 13.97
N CYS A 105 -4.74 -2.49 13.08
CA CYS A 105 -4.46 -1.12 12.65
C CYS A 105 -5.64 -0.50 11.86
N GLY A 106 -6.59 -1.31 11.38
CA GLY A 106 -7.74 -0.86 10.61
C GLY A 106 -8.85 -0.19 11.44
N SER A 107 -8.76 -0.22 12.77
CA SER A 107 -9.81 0.31 13.65
C SER A 107 -10.02 1.81 13.58
N TRP A 108 -9.14 2.56 12.92
CA TRP A 108 -9.32 3.98 12.64
C TRP A 108 -10.68 4.26 11.97
N VAL A 109 -11.23 3.34 11.16
CA VAL A 109 -12.54 3.55 10.50
C VAL A 109 -13.66 3.75 11.53
N GLY A 110 -13.51 3.17 12.73
CA GLY A 110 -14.45 3.37 13.83
C GLY A 110 -14.56 4.82 14.33
N VAL A 111 -13.66 5.72 13.93
CA VAL A 111 -13.77 7.15 14.26
C VAL A 111 -14.68 7.92 13.29
N LEU A 112 -14.93 7.39 12.08
CA LEU A 112 -15.71 8.08 11.05
C LEU A 112 -17.15 8.36 11.45
N PRO A 113 -17.89 7.46 12.13
CA PRO A 113 -19.25 7.75 12.57
C PRO A 113 -19.33 8.93 13.53
N ASP A 114 -18.34 9.07 14.41
CA ASP A 114 -18.30 10.14 15.41
C ASP A 114 -17.94 11.47 14.75
N LEU A 115 -16.90 11.49 13.91
CA LEU A 115 -16.48 12.69 13.20
C LEU A 115 -17.55 13.22 12.22
N ASN A 116 -18.36 12.34 11.62
CA ASN A 116 -19.43 12.76 10.70
C ASN A 116 -20.75 13.16 11.38
N ARG A 117 -20.91 12.94 12.69
CA ARG A 117 -22.18 13.20 13.40
C ARG A 117 -22.40 14.67 13.76
N HIS A 118 -21.34 15.47 13.79
CA HIS A 118 -21.42 16.84 14.28
C HIS A 118 -22.07 17.77 13.23
N PRO A 119 -23.16 18.50 13.55
CA PRO A 119 -23.73 19.49 12.63
C PRO A 119 -22.68 20.58 12.36
N GLY A 120 -22.10 20.56 11.16
CA GLY A 120 -20.92 21.35 10.80
C GLY A 120 -19.68 20.53 10.42
N SER A 121 -19.81 19.21 10.21
CA SER A 121 -18.73 18.33 9.73
C SER A 121 -17.90 18.99 8.64
N ASP A 122 -16.58 18.93 8.81
CA ASP A 122 -15.63 19.57 7.91
C ASP A 122 -15.86 19.11 6.46
N PRO A 123 -16.05 20.04 5.50
CA PRO A 123 -16.16 19.70 4.08
C PRO A 123 -15.04 18.77 3.58
N VAL A 124 -13.85 18.86 4.16
CA VAL A 124 -12.69 18.01 3.84
C VAL A 124 -12.98 16.54 4.14
N LEU A 125 -13.48 16.23 5.33
CA LEU A 125 -13.77 14.85 5.71
C LEU A 125 -14.93 14.29 4.89
N LEU A 126 -16.01 15.06 4.71
CA LEU A 126 -17.18 14.60 3.98
C LEU A 126 -16.81 14.25 2.53
N THR A 127 -16.10 15.14 1.83
CA THR A 127 -15.69 14.88 0.44
C THR A 127 -14.71 13.72 0.32
N ALA A 128 -13.82 13.50 1.29
CA ALA A 128 -12.91 12.36 1.30
C ALA A 128 -13.61 11.02 1.61
N VAL A 129 -14.61 11.02 2.50
CA VAL A 129 -15.48 9.87 2.77
C VAL A 129 -16.27 9.51 1.52
N ASP A 130 -16.84 10.50 0.84
CA ASP A 130 -17.55 10.29 -0.42
C ASP A 130 -16.61 9.70 -1.48
N ALA A 131 -15.40 10.25 -1.64
CA ALA A 131 -14.41 9.73 -2.59
C ALA A 131 -14.05 8.26 -2.36
N LEU A 132 -13.81 7.86 -1.11
CA LEU A 132 -13.54 6.47 -0.77
C LEU A 132 -14.75 5.58 -1.04
N ALA A 133 -15.96 6.02 -0.65
CA ALA A 133 -17.17 5.25 -0.87
C ALA A 133 -17.48 5.06 -2.36
N THR A 134 -17.36 6.10 -3.18
CA THR A 134 -17.53 5.99 -4.64
C THR A 134 -16.47 5.08 -5.25
N SER A 135 -15.23 5.09 -4.73
CA SER A 135 -14.17 4.17 -5.15
C SER A 135 -14.54 2.71 -4.85
N ILE A 136 -15.05 2.44 -3.65
CA ILE A 136 -15.56 1.11 -3.24
C ILE A 136 -16.75 0.67 -4.11
N MET A 137 -17.71 1.57 -4.36
CA MET A 137 -18.88 1.26 -5.20
C MET A 137 -18.47 0.97 -6.65
N SER A 138 -17.44 1.65 -7.17
CA SER A 138 -16.94 1.45 -8.53
C SER A 138 -16.32 0.08 -8.79
N LEU A 139 -16.11 -0.71 -7.74
CA LEU A 139 -15.68 -2.10 -7.86
C LEU A 139 -16.78 -3.01 -8.44
N GLN A 140 -18.05 -2.61 -8.34
CA GLN A 140 -19.20 -3.39 -8.82
C GLN A 140 -19.51 -3.07 -10.29
N PRO A 141 -19.93 -4.06 -11.12
CA PRO A 141 -20.34 -3.80 -12.50
C PRO A 141 -21.65 -3.01 -12.60
N PRO A 142 -21.85 -2.15 -13.63
CA PRO A 142 -20.92 -1.80 -14.72
C PRO A 142 -19.91 -0.70 -14.34
N GLN A 143 -18.64 -0.90 -14.68
CA GLN A 143 -17.49 -0.19 -14.08
C GLN A 143 -17.15 1.17 -14.71
N GLU A 144 -17.55 1.46 -15.94
CA GLU A 144 -16.97 2.59 -16.70
C GLU A 144 -17.48 3.96 -16.26
N LEU A 145 -18.81 4.12 -16.12
CA LEU A 145 -19.41 5.34 -15.56
C LEU A 145 -19.07 5.51 -14.08
N ALA A 146 -19.05 4.42 -13.33
CA ALA A 146 -18.71 4.42 -11.91
C ALA A 146 -17.26 4.83 -11.65
N TYR A 147 -16.33 4.51 -12.56
CA TYR A 147 -14.93 4.95 -12.48
C TYR A 147 -14.79 6.48 -12.64
N ILE A 148 -15.50 7.07 -13.61
CA ILE A 148 -15.46 8.52 -13.84
C ILE A 148 -16.01 9.28 -12.62
N GLU A 149 -17.12 8.80 -12.07
CA GLU A 149 -17.73 9.39 -10.86
C GLU A 149 -16.80 9.28 -9.64
N SER A 150 -16.14 8.13 -9.48
CA SER A 150 -15.12 7.94 -8.44
C SER A 150 -13.95 8.91 -8.59
N ALA A 151 -13.40 9.05 -9.81
CA ALA A 151 -12.30 9.98 -10.08
C ALA A 151 -12.70 11.46 -9.84
N GLN A 152 -13.94 11.84 -10.16
CA GLN A 152 -14.45 13.18 -9.90
C GLN A 152 -14.61 13.46 -8.40
N SER A 153 -15.13 12.49 -7.65
CA SER A 153 -15.26 12.59 -6.20
C SER A 153 -13.89 12.69 -5.54
N TYR A 154 -12.93 11.87 -5.98
CA TYR A 154 -11.54 11.93 -5.55
C TYR A 154 -10.87 13.29 -5.81
N LEU A 155 -11.01 13.83 -7.03
CA LEU A 155 -10.49 15.15 -7.38
C LEU A 155 -11.11 16.26 -6.51
N THR A 156 -12.41 16.17 -6.26
CA THR A 156 -13.13 17.13 -5.42
C THR A 156 -12.60 17.11 -3.98
N ALA A 157 -12.34 15.93 -3.44
CA ALA A 157 -11.78 15.76 -2.11
C ALA A 157 -10.36 16.35 -2.00
N ILE A 158 -9.47 16.08 -2.97
CA ILE A 158 -8.13 16.69 -2.99
C ILE A 158 -8.22 18.22 -3.07
N GLN A 159 -9.08 18.77 -3.93
CA GLN A 159 -9.24 20.22 -4.06
C GLN A 159 -9.74 20.85 -2.76
N THR A 160 -10.64 20.16 -2.05
CA THR A 160 -11.17 20.61 -0.76
C THR A 160 -10.10 20.56 0.32
N LEU A 161 -9.40 19.44 0.46
CA LEU A 161 -8.27 19.29 1.38
C LEU A 161 -7.20 20.36 1.13
N ARG A 162 -6.84 20.62 -0.13
CA ARG A 162 -5.86 21.67 -0.47
C ARG A 162 -6.33 23.05 -0.03
N LYS A 163 -7.60 23.40 -0.28
CA LYS A 163 -8.15 24.70 0.12
C LYS A 163 -8.11 24.87 1.65
N ASP A 164 -8.50 23.84 2.38
CA ASP A 164 -8.54 23.88 3.84
C ASP A 164 -7.13 24.05 4.46
N LEU A 165 -6.15 23.30 3.96
CA LEU A 165 -4.75 23.43 4.38
C LEU A 165 -4.17 24.83 4.13
N HIS A 166 -4.67 25.58 3.13
CA HIS A 166 -4.25 26.96 2.86
C HIS A 166 -4.88 28.00 3.81
N VAL A 167 -6.04 27.70 4.41
CA VAL A 167 -6.80 28.66 5.23
C VAL A 167 -6.30 28.72 6.69
N ALA A 168 -5.34 27.86 7.06
CA ALA A 168 -4.63 27.89 8.35
C ALA A 168 -5.56 27.89 9.58
N HIS A 169 -6.69 27.17 9.53
CA HIS A 169 -7.52 26.94 10.70
C HIS A 169 -7.10 25.65 11.43
N ARG A 170 -6.41 25.81 12.56
CA ARG A 170 -5.85 24.73 13.41
C ARG A 170 -6.90 23.90 14.17
N SER A 171 -8.15 23.87 13.72
CA SER A 171 -9.28 23.36 14.52
C SER A 171 -9.76 21.95 14.15
N CYS A 172 -9.21 21.30 13.11
CA CYS A 172 -9.77 20.08 12.52
C CYS A 172 -8.73 18.94 12.25
N ASP A 173 -7.73 18.78 13.11
CA ASP A 173 -6.64 17.80 12.87
C ASP A 173 -7.14 16.37 12.68
N SER A 174 -8.18 15.96 13.42
CA SER A 174 -8.76 14.61 13.32
C SER A 174 -9.44 14.37 11.99
N GLU A 175 -10.18 15.35 11.50
CA GLU A 175 -10.93 15.34 10.25
C GLU A 175 -9.97 15.33 9.07
N VAL A 176 -8.92 16.15 9.13
CA VAL A 176 -7.86 16.17 8.11
C VAL A 176 -7.12 14.83 8.05
N LEU A 177 -6.71 14.28 9.20
CA LEU A 177 -6.02 12.98 9.23
C LEU A 177 -6.94 11.83 8.75
N ALA A 178 -8.21 11.84 9.15
CA ALA A 178 -9.19 10.86 8.67
C ALA A 178 -9.45 11.01 7.17
N ALA A 179 -9.54 12.23 6.65
CA ALA A 179 -9.68 12.51 5.22
C ALA A 179 -8.48 11.99 4.43
N ILE A 180 -7.25 12.26 4.88
CA ILE A 180 -6.03 11.75 4.22
C ILE A 180 -6.00 10.22 4.25
N MET A 181 -6.49 9.57 5.31
CA MET A 181 -6.57 8.11 5.36
C MET A 181 -7.56 7.57 4.33
N CYS A 182 -8.74 8.19 4.21
CA CYS A 182 -9.72 7.84 3.18
C CYS A 182 -9.13 7.97 1.77
N LEU A 183 -8.42 9.07 1.50
CA LEU A 183 -7.75 9.29 0.22
C LEU A 183 -6.64 8.27 -0.02
N SER A 184 -5.84 7.94 1.00
CA SER A 184 -4.76 6.94 0.91
C SER A 184 -5.31 5.55 0.53
N LEU A 185 -6.47 5.16 1.06
CA LEU A 185 -7.13 3.92 0.64
C LEU A 185 -7.72 4.01 -0.77
N ALA A 186 -8.31 5.15 -1.14
CA ALA A 186 -8.84 5.36 -2.47
C ALA A 186 -7.74 5.27 -3.53
N GLU A 187 -6.52 5.77 -3.25
CA GLU A 187 -5.38 5.63 -4.15
C GLU A 187 -5.15 4.17 -4.55
N LEU A 188 -5.31 3.21 -3.64
CA LEU A 188 -5.08 1.79 -3.97
C LEU A 188 -6.00 1.26 -5.07
N MET A 189 -7.14 1.92 -5.31
CA MET A 189 -8.19 1.53 -6.24
C MET A 189 -8.04 2.17 -7.64
N PHE A 190 -7.14 3.16 -7.79
CA PHE A 190 -6.84 3.77 -9.08
C PHE A 190 -5.61 3.13 -9.72
N PRO A 191 -5.61 2.88 -11.05
CA PRO A 191 -4.40 2.51 -11.76
C PRO A 191 -3.42 3.71 -11.75
N GLU A 192 -2.13 3.48 -11.46
CA GLU A 192 -1.06 4.49 -11.53
C GLU A 192 -1.11 5.61 -10.45
N SER A 193 -1.47 5.26 -9.22
CA SER A 193 -1.62 6.18 -8.08
C SER A 193 -0.48 6.16 -7.05
N ASP A 194 0.65 5.53 -7.36
CA ASP A 194 1.72 5.27 -6.39
C ASP A 194 2.37 6.55 -5.84
N ASP A 195 2.53 7.57 -6.69
CA ASP A 195 3.01 8.88 -6.29
C ASP A 195 2.03 9.56 -5.33
N GLY A 196 0.72 9.38 -5.57
CA GLY A 196 -0.37 9.90 -4.77
C GLY A 196 -0.37 9.37 -3.34
N LEU A 197 -0.29 8.04 -3.19
CA LEU A 197 -0.18 7.39 -1.89
C LEU A 197 1.05 7.88 -1.12
N SER A 198 2.19 7.98 -1.78
CA SER A 198 3.44 8.49 -1.18
C SER A 198 3.29 9.94 -0.70
N MET A 199 2.63 10.81 -1.47
CA MET A 199 2.37 12.19 -1.07
C MET A 199 1.49 12.28 0.18
N HIS A 200 0.43 11.47 0.28
CA HIS A 200 -0.45 11.43 1.45
C HIS A 200 0.28 10.98 2.72
N VAL A 201 1.07 9.90 2.62
CA VAL A 201 1.85 9.39 3.75
C VAL A 201 2.89 10.41 4.23
N ASN A 202 3.57 11.10 3.29
CA ASN A 202 4.50 12.17 3.63
C ASN A 202 3.82 13.38 4.29
N ALA A 203 2.63 13.76 3.81
CA ALA A 203 1.85 14.83 4.42
C ALA A 203 1.48 14.48 5.88
N VAL A 204 1.04 13.25 6.13
CA VAL A 204 0.75 12.76 7.48
C VAL A 204 2.01 12.79 8.35
N ALA A 205 3.15 12.33 7.84
CA ALA A 205 4.41 12.38 8.58
C ALA A 205 4.75 13.80 9.05
N CYS A 206 4.55 14.82 8.21
CA CYS A 206 4.75 16.23 8.56
C CYS A 206 3.76 16.70 9.63
N ILE A 207 2.46 16.37 9.48
CA ILE A 207 1.42 16.74 10.45
C ILE A 207 1.72 16.14 11.82
N LEU A 208 1.96 14.83 11.89
CA LEU A 208 2.26 14.13 13.14
C LEU A 208 3.47 14.75 13.86
N GLN A 209 4.57 14.98 13.13
CA GLN A 209 5.78 15.58 13.69
C GLN A 209 5.54 17.00 14.24
N SER A 210 4.73 17.81 13.54
CA SER A 210 4.42 19.18 13.98
C SER A 210 3.63 19.24 15.29
N HIS A 211 2.83 18.21 15.57
CA HIS A 211 2.05 18.09 16.80
C HIS A 211 2.83 17.50 17.98
N GLY A 212 3.83 16.66 17.68
CA GLY A 212 4.57 15.91 18.69
C GLY A 212 3.80 14.71 19.26
N PRO A 213 4.51 13.76 19.90
CA PRO A 213 3.95 12.47 20.29
C PRO A 213 2.88 12.56 21.39
N GLY A 214 2.93 13.60 22.23
CA GLY A 214 1.97 13.81 23.32
C GLY A 214 0.53 14.06 22.84
N ARG A 215 0.32 14.46 21.58
CA ARG A 215 -1.03 14.65 21.03
C ARG A 215 -1.73 13.33 20.67
N TYR A 216 -0.99 12.22 20.64
CA TYR A 216 -1.43 10.92 20.13
C TYR A 216 -1.53 9.84 21.21
N GLN A 217 -1.75 10.23 22.48
CA GLN A 217 -1.78 9.27 23.60
C GLN A 217 -3.13 8.59 23.80
N ALA A 218 -4.23 9.22 23.37
CA ALA A 218 -5.58 8.69 23.54
C ALA A 218 -6.58 9.25 22.51
N GLY A 219 -7.79 8.68 22.48
CA GLY A 219 -8.92 9.16 21.69
C GLY A 219 -8.77 9.01 20.17
N THR A 220 -9.50 9.83 19.42
CA THR A 220 -9.55 9.79 17.94
C THR A 220 -8.19 9.93 17.28
N LEU A 221 -7.37 10.87 17.76
CA LEU A 221 -6.03 11.09 17.21
C LEU A 221 -5.12 9.87 17.45
N HIS A 222 -5.20 9.20 18.60
CA HIS A 222 -4.46 7.96 18.84
C HIS A 222 -4.88 6.87 17.86
N LYS A 223 -6.19 6.64 17.66
CA LYS A 223 -6.69 5.64 16.69
C LYS A 223 -6.19 5.91 15.27
N LEU A 224 -6.23 7.17 14.82
CA LEU A 224 -5.70 7.58 13.51
C LEU A 224 -4.19 7.37 13.43
N PHE A 225 -3.43 7.74 14.47
CA PHE A 225 -1.99 7.52 14.55
C PHE A 225 -1.66 6.03 14.41
N ILE A 226 -2.28 5.16 15.21
CA ILE A 226 -2.10 3.70 15.13
C ILE A 226 -2.41 3.16 13.74
N GLY A 227 -3.46 3.66 13.09
CA GLY A 227 -3.81 3.29 11.72
C GLY A 227 -2.77 3.71 10.68
N PHE A 228 -2.15 4.88 10.83
CA PHE A 228 -1.11 5.36 9.91
C PHE A 228 0.27 4.75 10.15
N ARG A 229 0.58 4.27 11.36
CA ARG A 229 1.93 3.75 11.68
C ARG A 229 2.44 2.67 10.72
N PRO A 230 1.66 1.64 10.31
CA PRO A 230 2.10 0.69 9.30
C PRO A 230 2.43 1.36 7.97
N LEU A 231 1.56 2.25 7.46
CA LEU A 231 1.78 2.95 6.18
C LEU A 231 3.06 3.79 6.22
N LEU A 232 3.27 4.54 7.32
CA LEU A 232 4.46 5.35 7.54
C LEU A 232 5.73 4.51 7.61
N MET A 233 5.72 3.39 8.33
CA MET A 233 6.88 2.50 8.46
C MET A 233 7.21 1.83 7.12
N ILE A 234 6.20 1.30 6.43
CA ILE A 234 6.35 0.67 5.12
C ILE A 234 6.92 1.69 4.12
N HIS A 235 6.35 2.90 4.07
CA HIS A 235 6.84 3.96 3.19
C HIS A 235 8.30 4.35 3.51
N ALA A 236 8.68 4.45 4.79
CA ALA A 236 10.06 4.75 5.17
C ALA A 236 11.05 3.67 4.74
N ILE A 237 10.67 2.39 4.85
CA ILE A 237 11.47 1.25 4.36
C ILE A 237 11.62 1.32 2.83
N GLN A 238 10.50 1.52 2.12
CA GLN A 238 10.46 1.63 0.67
C GLN A 238 11.27 2.82 0.14
N ALA A 239 11.15 3.98 0.79
CA ALA A 239 11.92 5.18 0.47
C ALA A 239 13.37 5.12 0.95
N ARG A 240 13.71 4.12 1.79
CA ARG A 240 15.02 3.96 2.44
C ARG A 240 15.44 5.24 3.18
N LYS A 241 14.50 5.82 3.95
CA LYS A 241 14.69 7.07 4.69
C LYS A 241 14.40 6.88 6.16
N ALA A 242 15.25 7.46 7.01
CA ALA A 242 15.02 7.51 8.45
C ALA A 242 13.66 8.14 8.76
N ILE A 243 12.99 7.64 9.80
CA ILE A 243 11.67 8.10 10.20
C ILE A 243 11.63 8.46 11.69
N PHE A 244 10.90 9.52 12.03
CA PHE A 244 10.73 10.00 13.40
C PHE A 244 10.16 8.95 14.36
N LEU A 245 9.44 7.95 13.84
CA LEU A 245 8.87 6.83 14.61
C LEU A 245 9.94 5.95 15.30
N ALA A 246 11.20 6.05 14.89
CA ALA A 246 12.32 5.37 15.54
C ALA A 246 12.71 5.98 16.89
N ALA A 247 12.37 7.25 17.13
CA ALA A 247 12.76 7.92 18.37
C ALA A 247 11.97 7.37 19.55
N HIS A 248 12.64 7.22 20.71
CA HIS A 248 12.05 6.66 21.92
C HIS A 248 10.76 7.38 22.37
N SER A 249 10.68 8.70 22.16
CA SER A 249 9.48 9.48 22.46
C SER A 249 8.25 9.01 21.66
N TRP A 250 8.43 8.49 20.45
CA TRP A 250 7.36 8.02 19.57
C TRP A 250 6.99 6.55 19.76
N THR A 251 7.85 5.77 20.42
CA THR A 251 7.56 4.38 20.80
C THR A 251 7.03 4.24 22.23
N SER A 252 7.19 5.27 23.06
CA SER A 252 6.73 5.29 24.46
C SER A 252 5.50 6.17 24.68
N ILE A 253 5.58 7.48 24.38
CA ILE A 253 4.58 8.46 24.78
C ILE A 253 3.18 8.16 24.20
N PRO A 254 3.01 7.84 22.89
CA PRO A 254 1.69 7.49 22.36
C PRO A 254 1.08 6.22 22.97
N PHE A 255 1.91 5.35 23.56
CA PHE A 255 1.53 4.09 24.19
C PHE A 255 1.50 4.18 25.72
N ALA A 256 1.50 5.39 26.29
CA ALA A 256 1.52 5.59 27.74
C ALA A 256 0.26 5.04 28.46
N PHE A 257 -0.89 5.03 27.78
CA PHE A 257 -2.17 4.56 28.34
C PHE A 257 -2.63 3.22 27.77
N PHE A 258 -2.11 2.82 26.60
CA PHE A 258 -2.55 1.63 25.87
C PHE A 258 -1.34 0.79 25.48
N SER A 259 -1.35 -0.49 25.83
CA SER A 259 -0.33 -1.43 25.38
C SER A 259 -0.37 -1.58 23.86
N PRO A 260 0.78 -1.57 23.17
CA PRO A 260 0.82 -1.77 21.74
C PRO A 260 0.27 -3.16 21.38
N SER A 261 -0.58 -3.24 20.35
CA SER A 261 -0.97 -4.53 19.76
C SER A 261 0.27 -5.27 19.22
N PRO A 262 0.20 -6.60 18.96
CA PRO A 262 1.34 -7.34 18.43
C PRO A 262 1.95 -6.71 17.17
N MET A 263 1.12 -6.22 16.24
CA MET A 263 1.59 -5.51 15.06
C MET A 263 2.31 -4.20 15.42
N GLN A 264 1.77 -3.41 16.35
CA GLN A 264 2.40 -2.16 16.79
C GLN A 264 3.71 -2.39 17.54
N SER A 265 3.79 -3.48 18.31
CA SER A 265 5.02 -3.92 18.97
C SER A 265 6.07 -4.40 17.96
N LEU A 266 5.66 -5.15 16.92
CA LEU A 266 6.56 -5.56 15.83
C LEU A 266 7.17 -4.33 15.13
N LEU A 267 6.34 -3.33 14.80
CA LEU A 267 6.82 -2.08 14.19
C LEU A 267 7.83 -1.33 15.07
N ASN A 268 7.73 -1.43 16.40
CA ASN A 268 8.73 -0.87 17.30
C ASN A 268 10.08 -1.59 17.18
N GLN A 269 10.09 -2.92 17.00
CA GLN A 269 11.34 -3.70 16.88
C GLN A 269 12.16 -3.33 15.65
N VAL A 270 11.48 -2.94 14.56
CA VAL A 270 12.09 -2.62 13.26
C VAL A 270 12.18 -1.12 12.99
N ALA A 271 11.82 -0.26 13.93
CA ALA A 271 11.72 1.18 13.68
C ALA A 271 13.06 1.82 13.27
N THR A 272 14.19 1.22 13.62
CA THR A 272 15.54 1.66 13.22
C THR A 272 15.94 1.22 11.81
N LEU A 273 15.25 0.22 11.23
CA LEU A 273 15.59 -0.36 9.92
C LEU A 273 15.68 0.71 8.82
N PRO A 274 14.70 1.65 8.64
CA PRO A 274 14.79 2.67 7.60
C PRO A 274 16.04 3.56 7.72
N SER A 275 16.50 3.83 8.94
CA SER A 275 17.71 4.63 9.17
C SER A 275 18.97 3.87 8.75
N LEU A 276 19.00 2.54 8.93
CA LEU A 276 20.09 1.70 8.44
C LEU A 276 20.10 1.66 6.91
N LEU A 277 18.93 1.50 6.27
CA LEU A 277 18.82 1.54 4.81
C LEU A 277 19.34 2.86 4.23
N GLU A 278 18.99 3.98 4.87
CA GLU A 278 19.49 5.30 4.46
C GLU A 278 21.01 5.42 4.62
N ARG A 279 21.58 4.88 5.69
CA ARG A 279 23.03 4.86 5.91
C ARG A 279 23.74 4.01 4.86
N ILE A 280 23.20 2.85 4.52
CA ILE A 280 23.74 1.98 3.47
C ILE A 280 23.80 2.71 2.12
N ASP A 281 22.77 3.47 1.77
CA ASP A 281 22.72 4.20 0.50
C ASP A 281 23.68 5.40 0.44
N ARG A 282 24.23 5.83 1.58
CA ARG A 282 25.28 6.86 1.65
C ARG A 282 26.69 6.27 1.55
N LEU A 283 26.84 4.95 1.65
CA LEU A 283 28.12 4.30 1.47
C LEU A 283 28.54 4.37 -0.01
N PRO A 284 29.84 4.51 -0.30
CA PRO A 284 30.32 4.51 -1.68
C PRO A 284 30.16 3.12 -2.32
N ASP A 285 29.86 3.09 -3.63
CA ASP A 285 29.75 1.85 -4.43
C ASP A 285 31.08 1.08 -4.60
N ARG A 286 32.18 1.60 -4.04
CA ARG A 286 33.50 0.97 -4.09
C ARG A 286 34.18 1.07 -2.74
N GLU A 287 34.76 -0.04 -2.32
CA GLU A 287 35.49 -0.18 -1.08
C GLU A 287 36.59 0.89 -0.94
N SER A 288 36.49 1.72 0.09
CA SER A 288 37.56 2.58 0.59
C SER A 288 37.88 2.18 2.02
N MET A 289 39.16 2.06 2.34
CA MET A 289 39.69 1.67 3.66
C MET A 289 39.13 2.51 4.83
N SER A 290 38.59 3.70 4.56
CA SER A 290 38.07 4.63 5.58
C SER A 290 36.70 4.25 6.16
N PHE A 291 35.90 3.41 5.48
CA PHE A 291 34.51 3.15 5.89
C PHE A 291 34.31 1.86 6.69
N GLY A 292 35.37 1.07 6.90
CA GLY A 292 35.30 -0.22 7.61
C GLY A 292 34.52 -0.19 8.94
N PRO A 293 34.78 0.77 9.85
CA PRO A 293 34.05 0.86 11.13
C PRO A 293 32.56 1.16 10.97
N GLU A 294 32.19 2.04 10.03
CA GLU A 294 30.79 2.40 9.78
C GLU A 294 30.03 1.23 9.15
N VAL A 295 30.65 0.53 8.20
CA VAL A 295 30.05 -0.67 7.58
C VAL A 295 29.85 -1.77 8.63
N ASN A 296 30.82 -1.99 9.51
CA ASN A 296 30.71 -2.96 10.59
C ASN A 296 29.58 -2.60 11.57
N ASP A 297 29.45 -1.34 11.98
CA ASP A 297 28.36 -0.87 12.84
C ASP A 297 26.98 -1.06 12.19
N ILE A 298 26.85 -0.76 10.90
CA ILE A 298 25.59 -1.00 10.16
C ILE A 298 25.28 -2.50 10.13
N PHE A 299 26.28 -3.34 9.84
CA PHE A 299 26.11 -4.78 9.77
C PHE A 299 25.68 -5.36 11.12
N GLU A 300 26.38 -5.01 12.21
CA GLU A 300 26.02 -5.40 13.57
C GLU A 300 24.61 -4.92 13.94
N SER A 301 24.22 -3.71 13.51
CA SER A 301 22.86 -3.20 13.73
C SER A 301 21.78 -3.98 12.97
N LEU A 302 22.06 -4.49 11.77
CA LEU A 302 21.15 -5.38 11.03
C LEU A 302 21.02 -6.73 11.73
N VAL A 303 22.13 -7.28 12.21
CA VAL A 303 22.16 -8.51 13.01
C VAL A 303 21.37 -8.34 14.31
N ASP A 304 21.50 -7.20 15.00
CA ASP A 304 20.72 -6.90 16.20
C ASP A 304 19.22 -6.82 15.91
N ILE A 305 18.79 -6.24 14.77
CA ILE A 305 17.38 -6.28 14.35
C ILE A 305 16.89 -7.73 14.24
N LEU A 306 17.65 -8.62 13.61
CA LEU A 306 17.27 -10.03 13.44
C LEU A 306 17.12 -10.74 14.79
N HIS A 307 18.07 -10.54 15.72
CA HIS A 307 17.99 -11.07 17.08
C HIS A 307 16.80 -10.52 17.86
N ARG A 308 16.51 -9.22 17.76
CA ARG A 308 15.34 -8.61 18.41
C ARG A 308 14.04 -9.20 17.87
N LEU A 309 13.95 -9.45 16.56
CA LEU A 309 12.77 -10.08 15.95
C LEU A 309 12.60 -11.52 16.40
N ASP A 310 13.69 -12.31 16.45
CA ASP A 310 13.68 -13.69 16.95
C ASP A 310 13.25 -13.78 18.43
N LYS A 311 13.87 -12.97 19.29
CA LYS A 311 13.50 -12.88 20.70
C LYS A 311 12.05 -12.44 20.89
N TRP A 312 11.60 -11.46 20.10
CA TRP A 312 10.22 -10.97 20.17
C TRP A 312 9.21 -12.02 19.72
N GLU A 313 9.49 -12.74 18.63
CA GLU A 313 8.64 -13.85 18.17
C GLU A 313 8.60 -14.98 19.20
N SER A 314 9.74 -15.34 19.79
CA SER A 314 9.80 -16.35 20.85
C SER A 314 8.96 -15.98 22.07
N ALA A 315 9.02 -14.70 22.49
CA ALA A 315 8.20 -14.19 23.58
C ALA A 315 6.70 -14.23 23.24
N LEU A 316 6.34 -13.90 21.99
CA LEU A 316 4.96 -13.98 21.53
C LEU A 316 4.42 -15.42 21.57
N HIS A 317 5.23 -16.41 21.19
CA HIS A 317 4.86 -17.82 21.29
C HIS A 317 4.71 -18.30 22.74
N SER A 318 5.54 -17.81 23.67
CA SER A 318 5.43 -18.19 25.08
C SER A 318 4.20 -17.62 25.78
N ASP A 319 3.69 -16.48 25.33
CA ASP A 319 2.54 -15.81 25.93
C ASP A 319 1.19 -16.43 25.52
N THR A 320 1.17 -17.28 24.49
CA THR A 320 -0.06 -17.86 23.93
C THR A 320 -0.10 -19.39 24.04
N ALA A 321 -1.22 -19.91 24.56
CA ALA A 321 -1.45 -21.36 24.65
C ALA A 321 -1.82 -22.02 23.31
N THR A 322 -2.14 -21.22 22.30
CA THR A 322 -2.57 -21.69 20.97
C THR A 322 -1.51 -21.38 19.92
N PRO A 323 -1.39 -22.20 18.86
CA PRO A 323 -0.49 -21.90 17.75
C PRO A 323 -0.82 -20.54 17.13
N LEU A 324 0.21 -19.75 16.84
CA LEU A 324 0.07 -18.43 16.23
C LEU A 324 -0.19 -18.48 14.72
N TYR A 325 0.13 -19.60 14.09
CA TYR A 325 -0.29 -20.00 12.76
C TYR A 325 -0.16 -21.53 12.62
N TRP A 326 -0.82 -22.11 11.62
CA TRP A 326 -0.72 -23.55 11.35
C TRP A 326 -0.92 -23.85 9.86
N ASP A 327 -0.39 -24.98 9.43
CA ASP A 327 -0.56 -25.49 8.08
C ASP A 327 -1.98 -26.02 7.90
N ARG A 328 -2.65 -25.58 6.83
CA ARG A 328 -3.88 -26.18 6.34
C ARG A 328 -3.54 -26.94 5.06
N ASP A 329 -3.65 -28.26 5.17
CA ASP A 329 -3.52 -29.15 4.04
C ASP A 329 -4.79 -29.04 3.20
N GLU A 330 -4.72 -28.27 2.11
CA GLU A 330 -5.75 -28.31 1.09
C GLU A 330 -5.32 -29.30 0.03
N ASN A 331 -6.15 -30.32 -0.20
CA ASN A 331 -5.93 -31.38 -1.18
C ASN A 331 -6.02 -30.80 -2.61
N ARG A 332 -5.02 -29.99 -3.00
CA ARG A 332 -4.96 -29.25 -4.26
C ARG A 332 -3.68 -29.62 -5.00
N ASP A 333 -3.79 -30.59 -5.90
CA ASP A 333 -2.74 -31.01 -6.84
C ASP A 333 -2.29 -29.90 -7.84
N LEU A 334 -2.70 -28.64 -7.65
CA LEU A 334 -2.57 -27.54 -8.62
C LEU A 334 -2.03 -26.23 -8.03
N CYS A 335 -1.58 -26.19 -6.77
CA CYS A 335 -1.08 -24.97 -6.13
C CYS A 335 0.45 -25.03 -5.87
N PHE A 336 1.18 -23.95 -6.21
CA PHE A 336 2.62 -23.80 -5.91
C PHE A 336 2.89 -23.99 -4.42
N THR A 337 2.02 -23.41 -3.59
CA THR A 337 1.99 -23.67 -2.16
C THR A 337 1.13 -24.90 -1.92
N LYS A 338 1.73 -26.09 -1.96
CA LYS A 338 1.04 -27.36 -1.63
C LYS A 338 0.35 -27.36 -0.26
N VAL A 339 0.74 -26.42 0.60
CA VAL A 339 0.20 -26.15 1.93
C VAL A 339 -0.02 -24.66 2.04
N ALA A 340 -1.19 -24.23 2.52
CA ALA A 340 -1.46 -22.84 2.82
C ALA A 340 -1.51 -22.60 4.35
N ILE A 341 -1.11 -21.42 4.80
CA ILE A 341 -0.94 -21.09 6.22
C ILE A 341 -2.17 -20.35 6.73
N TRP A 342 -2.74 -20.83 7.83
CA TRP A 342 -3.85 -20.21 8.54
C TRP A 342 -3.42 -19.56 9.83
N PHE A 343 -4.21 -18.56 10.24
CA PHE A 343 -3.95 -17.74 11.41
C PHE A 343 -5.18 -17.70 12.32
N PRO A 344 -4.98 -17.50 13.63
CA PRO A 344 -6.07 -17.37 14.58
C PRO A 344 -6.90 -16.09 14.37
N ASN A 345 -6.32 -15.06 13.74
CA ASN A 345 -6.97 -13.82 13.34
C ASN A 345 -6.08 -13.05 12.37
N ILE A 346 -6.64 -12.02 11.76
CA ILE A 346 -5.93 -11.17 10.80
C ILE A 346 -4.73 -10.41 11.39
N THR A 347 -4.73 -10.12 12.69
CA THR A 347 -3.58 -9.45 13.33
C THR A 347 -2.35 -10.33 13.26
N MET A 348 -2.50 -11.64 13.53
CA MET A 348 -1.40 -12.61 13.42
C MET A 348 -0.96 -12.79 11.96
N ALA A 349 -1.90 -12.89 11.02
CA ALA A 349 -1.56 -12.94 9.59
C ALA A 349 -0.67 -11.76 9.16
N ASN A 350 -1.00 -10.54 9.62
CA ASN A 350 -0.20 -9.36 9.34
C ASN A 350 1.15 -9.37 10.07
N VAL A 351 1.18 -9.77 11.35
CA VAL A 351 2.43 -9.90 12.11
C VAL A 351 3.42 -10.83 11.41
N PHE A 352 2.99 -12.02 11.02
CA PHE A 352 3.89 -13.03 10.46
C PHE A 352 4.32 -12.69 9.03
N THR A 353 3.41 -12.23 8.18
CA THR A 353 3.80 -11.80 6.84
C THR A 353 4.79 -10.63 6.89
N HIS A 354 4.64 -9.70 7.84
CA HIS A 354 5.56 -8.57 7.98
C HIS A 354 6.87 -8.93 8.69
N ILE A 355 6.89 -9.81 9.70
CA ILE A 355 8.16 -10.22 10.35
C ILE A 355 9.07 -10.95 9.36
N TRP A 356 8.52 -11.87 8.56
CA TRP A 356 9.26 -12.53 7.48
C TRP A 356 9.77 -11.51 6.46
N THR A 357 8.96 -10.49 6.15
CA THR A 357 9.38 -9.41 5.26
C THR A 357 10.54 -8.60 5.82
N PHE A 358 10.46 -8.14 7.07
CA PHE A 358 11.52 -7.33 7.68
C PHE A 358 12.83 -8.11 7.84
N ARG A 359 12.75 -9.41 8.18
CA ARG A 359 13.92 -10.29 8.18
C ARG A 359 14.52 -10.42 6.78
N GLY A 360 13.69 -10.63 5.76
CA GLY A 360 14.12 -10.68 4.37
C GLY A 360 14.85 -9.42 3.94
N VAL A 361 14.31 -8.24 4.26
CA VAL A 361 14.96 -6.95 3.97
C VAL A 361 16.33 -6.84 4.66
N ALA A 362 16.41 -7.14 5.96
CA ALA A 362 17.69 -7.07 6.69
C ALA A 362 18.75 -8.03 6.12
N LEU A 363 18.35 -9.28 5.81
CA LEU A 363 19.21 -10.29 5.22
C LEU A 363 19.72 -9.90 3.83
N PHE A 364 18.87 -9.31 2.99
CA PHE A 364 19.29 -8.82 1.67
C PHE A 364 20.33 -7.70 1.77
N GLU A 365 20.18 -6.80 2.74
CA GLU A 365 21.15 -5.73 2.93
C GLU A 365 22.46 -6.24 3.55
N MET A 366 22.41 -7.28 4.38
CA MET A 366 23.63 -7.97 4.86
C MET A 366 24.43 -8.57 3.70
N GLU A 367 23.79 -9.33 2.81
CA GLU A 367 24.45 -9.88 1.60
C GLU A 367 25.01 -8.75 0.72
N ARG A 368 24.23 -7.67 0.52
CA ARG A 368 24.69 -6.50 -0.23
C ARG A 368 25.95 -5.87 0.35
N LEU A 369 26.03 -5.73 1.68
CA LEU A 369 27.22 -5.17 2.34
C LEU A 369 28.44 -6.08 2.17
N ILE A 370 28.26 -7.40 2.22
CA ILE A 370 29.33 -8.37 1.98
C ILE A 370 29.82 -8.31 0.53
N ASP A 371 28.90 -8.17 -0.44
CA ASP A 371 29.23 -8.06 -1.86
C ASP A 371 30.00 -6.76 -2.18
N ILE A 372 29.62 -5.63 -1.57
CA ILE A 372 30.29 -4.33 -1.79
C ILE A 372 31.63 -4.25 -1.03
N PHE A 373 31.73 -4.87 0.15
CA PHE A 373 32.89 -4.79 1.04
C PHE A 373 33.46 -6.19 1.38
N PRO A 374 34.07 -6.90 0.42
CA PRO A 374 34.51 -8.29 0.60
C PRO A 374 35.68 -8.46 1.58
N ARG A 375 36.38 -7.38 1.97
CA ARG A 375 37.47 -7.44 2.97
C ARG A 375 36.99 -7.22 4.41
N LEU A 376 35.69 -6.99 4.60
CA LEU A 376 35.10 -6.86 5.92
C LEU A 376 35.34 -8.17 6.69
N ARG A 377 36.05 -8.08 7.81
CA ARG A 377 36.41 -9.25 8.64
C ARG A 377 35.23 -9.64 9.52
N ILE A 378 34.16 -10.11 8.90
CA ILE A 378 32.99 -10.64 9.59
C ILE A 378 33.10 -12.15 9.61
N ASP A 379 32.94 -12.73 10.79
CA ASP A 379 32.72 -14.16 10.90
C ASP A 379 31.27 -14.49 10.52
N TYR A 380 31.00 -14.40 9.22
CA TYR A 380 29.64 -14.50 8.68
C TYR A 380 29.02 -15.87 8.96
N SER A 381 29.83 -16.93 8.92
CA SER A 381 29.42 -18.29 9.26
C SER A 381 28.92 -18.41 10.71
N THR A 382 29.64 -17.84 11.67
CA THR A 382 29.24 -17.87 13.07
C THR A 382 27.96 -17.07 13.29
N ILE A 383 27.84 -15.89 12.68
CA ILE A 383 26.63 -15.07 12.77
C ILE A 383 25.40 -15.79 12.21
N LEU A 384 25.52 -16.45 11.04
CA LEU A 384 24.43 -17.23 10.48
C LEU A 384 24.05 -18.42 11.38
N THR A 385 25.04 -19.08 11.97
CA THR A 385 24.81 -20.17 12.93
C THR A 385 24.06 -19.67 14.17
N ASP A 386 24.46 -18.54 14.74
CA ASP A 386 23.81 -17.92 15.91
C ASP A 386 22.36 -17.50 15.60
N LEU A 387 22.12 -17.04 14.37
CA LEU A 387 20.79 -16.72 13.86
C LEU A 387 19.98 -17.95 13.41
N HIS A 388 20.53 -19.15 13.52
CA HIS A 388 19.93 -20.42 13.07
C HIS A 388 19.58 -20.42 11.56
N PHE A 389 20.42 -19.79 10.75
CA PHE A 389 20.31 -19.75 9.29
C PHE A 389 21.40 -20.60 8.64
N ASP A 390 21.00 -21.57 7.80
CA ASP A 390 21.97 -22.36 7.03
C ASP A 390 22.57 -21.54 5.88
N HIS A 391 21.72 -20.84 5.13
CA HIS A 391 22.11 -19.99 4.01
C HIS A 391 21.10 -18.86 3.84
N VAL A 392 21.58 -17.63 3.59
CA VAL A 392 20.68 -16.47 3.49
C VAL A 392 19.67 -16.62 2.36
N ARG A 393 20.10 -17.05 1.17
CA ARG A 393 19.18 -17.18 0.03
C ARG A 393 18.08 -18.22 0.27
N SER A 394 18.38 -19.34 0.93
CA SER A 394 17.36 -20.36 1.23
C SER A 394 16.39 -19.88 2.29
N THR A 395 16.89 -19.21 3.33
CA THR A 395 16.08 -18.61 4.40
C THR A 395 15.10 -17.56 3.83
N VAL A 396 15.60 -16.67 2.98
CA VAL A 396 14.76 -15.66 2.31
C VAL A 396 13.74 -16.29 1.36
N ALA A 397 14.11 -17.36 0.65
CA ALA A 397 13.17 -18.11 -0.17
C ALA A 397 12.07 -18.78 0.67
N GLU A 398 12.40 -19.34 1.83
CA GLU A 398 11.45 -19.91 2.78
C GLU A 398 10.48 -18.85 3.31
N TYR A 399 10.98 -17.68 3.72
CA TYR A 399 10.13 -16.54 4.10
C TYR A 399 9.18 -16.12 2.99
N SER A 400 9.68 -16.07 1.74
CA SER A 400 8.89 -15.71 0.58
C SER A 400 7.82 -16.75 0.25
N GLN A 401 8.14 -18.03 0.45
CA GLN A 401 7.17 -19.12 0.36
C GLN A 401 6.10 -18.98 1.44
N LYS A 402 6.47 -18.77 2.70
CA LYS A 402 5.51 -18.55 3.82
C LYS A 402 4.60 -17.35 3.59
N ILE A 403 5.13 -16.25 3.05
CA ILE A 403 4.34 -15.09 2.60
C ILE A 403 3.30 -15.53 1.57
N CYS A 404 3.72 -16.20 0.50
CA CYS A 404 2.82 -16.73 -0.53
C CYS A 404 1.76 -17.69 0.03
N GLN A 405 2.14 -18.59 0.93
CA GLN A 405 1.25 -19.54 1.61
C GLN A 405 0.18 -18.85 2.46
N SER A 406 0.42 -17.62 2.89
CA SER A 406 -0.50 -16.84 3.72
C SER A 406 -1.54 -16.05 2.92
N MET A 407 -1.37 -15.97 1.60
CA MET A 407 -2.22 -15.14 0.74
C MET A 407 -3.65 -15.65 0.66
N GLU A 408 -3.85 -16.98 0.72
CA GLU A 408 -5.20 -17.55 0.74
C GLU A 408 -5.99 -17.08 1.96
N TYR A 409 -5.37 -17.03 3.14
CA TYR A 409 -6.00 -16.48 4.34
C TYR A 409 -6.31 -14.98 4.18
N LEU A 410 -5.32 -14.18 3.79
CA LEU A 410 -5.44 -12.71 3.72
C LEU A 410 -6.40 -12.23 2.63
N MET A 411 -6.66 -13.05 1.61
CA MET A 411 -7.54 -12.72 0.49
C MET A 411 -8.94 -13.32 0.62
N GLN A 412 -9.29 -13.94 1.74
CA GLN A 412 -10.67 -14.36 2.04
C GLN A 412 -11.65 -13.19 1.93
N ASP A 413 -12.90 -13.48 1.58
CA ASP A 413 -13.94 -12.44 1.47
C ASP A 413 -14.26 -11.84 2.85
N GLU A 414 -14.08 -12.61 3.92
CA GLU A 414 -14.20 -12.21 5.32
C GLU A 414 -13.17 -11.16 5.72
N MET A 415 -12.00 -11.12 5.07
CA MET A 415 -10.94 -10.14 5.36
C MET A 415 -11.18 -8.79 4.70
N ARG A 416 -12.25 -8.68 3.89
CA ARG A 416 -12.72 -7.44 3.25
C ARG A 416 -11.57 -6.73 2.51
N LEU A 417 -11.51 -5.40 2.48
CA LEU A 417 -10.40 -4.68 1.84
C LEU A 417 -9.13 -4.65 2.69
N PHE A 418 -9.23 -4.76 4.02
CA PHE A 418 -8.06 -4.65 4.90
C PHE A 418 -7.04 -5.77 4.67
N GLY A 419 -7.49 -7.02 4.55
CA GLY A 419 -6.59 -8.17 4.30
C GLY A 419 -5.79 -8.00 3.01
N PRO A 420 -6.44 -7.92 1.84
CA PRO A 420 -5.79 -7.66 0.55
C PRO A 420 -4.90 -6.42 0.54
N ALA A 421 -5.30 -5.30 1.16
CA ALA A 421 -4.49 -4.08 1.18
C ALA A 421 -3.19 -4.24 1.99
N SER A 422 -3.18 -5.14 2.98
CA SER A 422 -2.01 -5.38 3.85
C SER A 422 -0.94 -6.28 3.23
N THR A 423 -1.20 -6.91 2.08
CA THR A 423 -0.27 -7.86 1.44
C THR A 423 0.83 -7.19 0.62
N LEU A 424 0.73 -5.87 0.38
CA LEU A 424 1.57 -5.18 -0.59
C LEU A 424 3.08 -5.32 -0.34
N LEU A 425 3.56 -4.90 0.83
CA LEU A 425 4.99 -5.00 1.16
C LEU A 425 5.47 -6.47 1.24
N PRO A 426 4.72 -7.40 1.86
CA PRO A 426 5.08 -8.82 1.80
C PRO A 426 5.23 -9.37 0.38
N LEU A 427 4.31 -9.05 -0.53
CA LEU A 427 4.42 -9.51 -1.93
C LEU A 427 5.57 -8.86 -2.69
N GLN A 428 5.86 -7.58 -2.43
CA GLN A 428 7.07 -6.94 -2.96
C GLN A 428 8.34 -7.69 -2.53
N MET A 429 8.37 -8.16 -1.29
CA MET A 429 9.49 -8.92 -0.74
C MET A 429 9.61 -10.30 -1.41
N ALA A 430 8.50 -11.04 -1.47
CA ALA A 430 8.48 -12.37 -2.10
C ALA A 430 8.87 -12.28 -3.58
N TYR A 431 8.41 -11.26 -4.29
CA TYR A 431 8.76 -11.03 -5.69
C TYR A 431 10.26 -10.77 -5.86
N ARG A 432 10.88 -9.92 -5.02
CA ARG A 432 12.33 -9.69 -5.02
C ARG A 432 13.11 -11.00 -4.80
N ALA A 433 12.66 -11.83 -3.87
CA ALA A 433 13.35 -13.09 -3.57
C ALA A 433 13.31 -14.06 -4.76
N PHE A 434 12.14 -14.28 -5.35
CA PHE A 434 12.02 -15.22 -6.47
C PHE A 434 12.71 -14.73 -7.74
N THR A 435 12.66 -13.42 -8.01
CA THR A 435 13.38 -12.81 -9.15
C THR A 435 14.90 -12.78 -9.00
N SER A 436 15.45 -13.05 -7.80
CA SER A 436 16.90 -13.13 -7.60
C SER A 436 17.52 -14.39 -8.22
N ASP A 437 16.75 -15.46 -8.43
CA ASP A 437 17.14 -16.66 -9.20
C ASP A 437 15.92 -17.16 -10.00
N PRO A 438 15.57 -16.50 -11.13
CA PRO A 438 14.31 -16.76 -11.84
C PRO A 438 14.20 -18.19 -12.37
N VAL A 439 15.32 -18.81 -12.71
CA VAL A 439 15.35 -20.17 -13.27
C VAL A 439 14.93 -21.20 -12.22
N LYS A 440 15.31 -20.99 -10.96
CA LYS A 440 14.90 -21.90 -9.87
C LYS A 440 13.51 -21.60 -9.31
N ASN A 441 13.06 -20.34 -9.42
CA ASN A 441 11.85 -19.86 -8.77
C ASN A 441 10.75 -19.44 -9.76
N GLU A 442 10.78 -19.95 -10.99
CA GLU A 442 9.81 -19.61 -12.04
C GLU A 442 8.36 -19.80 -11.57
N GLU A 443 8.08 -20.93 -10.91
CA GLU A 443 6.75 -21.21 -10.34
C GLU A 443 6.33 -20.20 -9.27
N GLY A 444 7.28 -19.72 -8.45
CA GLY A 444 7.03 -18.71 -7.42
C GLY A 444 6.71 -17.34 -8.02
N VAL A 445 7.35 -16.97 -9.14
CA VAL A 445 7.02 -15.74 -9.88
C VAL A 445 5.60 -15.83 -10.46
N HIS A 446 5.27 -16.93 -11.13
CA HIS A 446 3.92 -17.14 -11.68
C HIS A 446 2.84 -17.13 -10.59
N PHE A 447 3.13 -17.72 -9.43
CA PHE A 447 2.20 -17.69 -8.31
C PHE A 447 1.91 -16.27 -7.81
N ILE A 448 2.93 -15.40 -7.77
CA ILE A 448 2.72 -13.98 -7.45
C ILE A 448 1.87 -13.29 -8.51
N ASP A 449 2.05 -13.59 -9.79
CA ASP A 449 1.19 -13.05 -10.86
C ASP A 449 -0.29 -13.41 -10.64
N ASP A 450 -0.57 -14.65 -10.25
CA ASP A 450 -1.93 -15.12 -9.94
C ASP A 450 -2.52 -14.40 -8.72
N ILE A 451 -1.73 -14.22 -7.66
CA ILE A 451 -2.13 -13.46 -6.46
C ILE A 451 -2.46 -12.01 -6.85
N VAL A 452 -1.59 -11.36 -7.62
CA VAL A 452 -1.78 -9.97 -8.05
C VAL A 452 -3.03 -9.82 -8.93
N ALA A 453 -3.28 -10.76 -9.83
CA ALA A 453 -4.53 -10.79 -10.60
C ALA A 453 -5.76 -10.92 -9.68
N GLY A 454 -5.67 -11.70 -8.60
CA GLY A 454 -6.69 -11.79 -7.56
C GLY A 454 -6.91 -10.46 -6.80
N LEU A 455 -5.84 -9.74 -6.46
CA LEU A 455 -5.92 -8.43 -5.80
C LEU A 455 -6.59 -7.37 -6.70
N VAL A 456 -6.30 -7.39 -8.01
CA VAL A 456 -6.96 -6.53 -8.99
C VAL A 456 -8.45 -6.83 -9.08
N LYS A 457 -8.84 -8.12 -9.07
CA LYS A 457 -10.26 -8.53 -9.02
C LYS A 457 -10.98 -8.05 -7.76
N LYS A 458 -10.26 -7.91 -6.64
CA LYS A 458 -10.75 -7.32 -5.39
C LYS A 458 -10.72 -5.79 -5.38
N GLY A 459 -10.31 -5.16 -6.47
CA GLY A 459 -10.37 -3.71 -6.66
C GLY A 459 -9.09 -2.95 -6.39
N LEU A 460 -8.00 -3.62 -6.01
CA LEU A 460 -6.72 -2.98 -5.73
C LEU A 460 -5.92 -2.81 -7.03
N ARG A 461 -6.36 -1.87 -7.87
CA ARG A 461 -5.86 -1.70 -9.25
C ARG A 461 -4.45 -1.12 -9.35
N SER A 462 -3.94 -0.51 -8.29
CA SER A 462 -2.56 0.02 -8.20
C SER A 462 -1.50 -1.07 -7.99
N VAL A 463 -1.91 -2.24 -7.45
CA VAL A 463 -1.00 -3.29 -6.99
C VAL A 463 -0.04 -3.84 -8.06
N PRO A 464 -0.45 -4.07 -9.33
CA PRO A 464 0.48 -4.57 -10.35
C PRO A 464 1.69 -3.66 -10.56
N VAL A 465 1.46 -2.34 -10.65
CA VAL A 465 2.53 -1.36 -10.81
C VAL A 465 3.45 -1.35 -9.58
N LEU A 466 2.85 -1.39 -8.38
CA LEU A 466 3.60 -1.34 -7.12
C LEU A 466 4.46 -2.60 -6.86
N ILE A 467 4.09 -3.76 -7.39
CA ILE A 467 4.83 -5.03 -7.18
C ILE A 467 5.83 -5.32 -8.29
N PHE A 468 5.49 -5.02 -9.55
CA PHE A 468 6.30 -5.45 -10.69
C PHE A 468 7.16 -4.32 -11.29
N GLU A 469 6.61 -3.11 -11.37
CA GLU A 469 7.27 -2.02 -12.10
C GLU A 469 8.05 -1.09 -11.18
N LYS A 470 7.38 -0.65 -10.11
CA LYS A 470 7.86 0.33 -9.12
C LYS A 470 8.11 -0.30 -7.75
N ASN A 471 8.54 -1.56 -7.72
CA ASN A 471 8.88 -2.23 -6.47
C ASN A 471 10.21 -1.70 -5.92
N PRO A 472 10.19 -0.96 -4.80
CA PRO A 472 11.37 -0.29 -4.26
C PRO A 472 12.36 -1.27 -3.61
N LEU A 473 11.93 -2.50 -3.33
CA LEU A 473 12.82 -3.54 -2.81
C LEU A 473 13.67 -4.14 -3.93
N LEU A 474 13.25 -4.07 -5.20
CA LEU A 474 14.09 -4.42 -6.34
C LEU A 474 15.16 -3.34 -6.51
N TRP A 475 16.22 -3.41 -5.71
CA TRP A 475 17.30 -2.43 -5.77
C TRP A 475 17.88 -2.38 -7.19
N ARG A 476 17.74 -1.23 -7.85
CA ARG A 476 18.45 -0.88 -9.07
C ARG A 476 19.61 0.02 -8.66
N GLY A 477 20.83 -0.47 -8.77
CA GLY A 477 22.00 0.32 -8.42
C GLY A 477 22.03 1.65 -9.18
N GLY A 478 22.23 2.73 -8.43
CA GLY A 478 22.83 3.96 -8.94
C GLY A 478 22.12 4.73 -10.05
N GLU A 479 20.82 4.56 -10.30
CA GLU A 479 20.06 5.57 -11.05
C GLU A 479 19.55 6.62 -10.06
N THR A 480 20.38 7.65 -9.87
CA THR A 480 19.99 8.92 -9.29
C THR A 480 18.60 9.32 -9.76
N ALA A 481 17.73 9.66 -8.82
CA ALA A 481 16.54 10.45 -9.06
C ALA A 481 16.94 11.80 -9.69
N VAL A 482 17.15 11.81 -11.00
CA VAL A 482 17.18 13.04 -11.79
C VAL A 482 15.73 13.43 -11.97
N HIS A 483 15.21 14.23 -11.04
CA HIS A 483 14.16 15.17 -11.39
C HIS A 483 14.74 16.10 -12.47
N SER A 484 14.56 15.73 -13.73
CA SER A 484 14.82 16.60 -14.86
C SER A 484 13.72 17.66 -14.90
N THR A 485 13.98 18.81 -14.28
CA THR A 485 13.32 20.07 -14.62
C THR A 485 13.45 20.31 -16.13
N PRO A 486 12.36 20.54 -16.88
CA PRO A 486 12.49 20.91 -18.29
C PRO A 486 13.05 22.34 -18.37
N ARG A 487 14.25 22.49 -18.94
CA ARG A 487 14.73 23.77 -19.43
C ARG A 487 13.84 24.21 -20.59
N ALA A 488 13.30 25.42 -20.50
CA ALA A 488 12.63 26.09 -21.61
C ALA A 488 13.64 26.37 -22.75
N PRO A 489 13.24 26.22 -24.02
CA PRO A 489 14.07 26.68 -25.13
C PRO A 489 13.82 28.17 -25.41
N GLU A 490 14.93 28.90 -25.63
CA GLU A 490 14.96 30.20 -26.32
C GLU A 490 14.60 30.07 -27.81
#